data_AF-A0A6C2UL85-F1
#
_entry.id   AF-A0A6C2UL85-F1
#
_cell.length_a   1.000
_cell.length_b   1.000
_cell.length_c   1.000
_cell.angle_alpha   90.00
_cell.angle_beta   90.00
_cell.angle_gamma   90.00
#
_symmetry.space_group_name_H-M   'P 1'
#
loop_
_entity.id
_entity.type
_entity.pdbx_description
1 polymer ?
#
loop_
_entity_poly.entity_id
_entity_poly.type
_entity_poly.pdbx_seq_one_letter_code
_entity_poly.pdbx_strand_id
1 'polypeptide(L)'
;MKVIWNKENPAIDQKTKYLFSLANAVGGHRCRQATRELVKAYADGVTVEELDELFSLFVWNQGAGHFASEIAPSQLFAAYQLIKTLEEAGQSRTFAAKQLLEKFGEKTPQVAMQRESV
;
A
#
# COMPACT_ATOMS: atom_id res chain seq x y z
N MET A 1 -13.25 -9.68 13.03
CA MET A 1 -12.73 -8.63 12.11
C MET A 1 -13.76 -8.06 11.12
N LYS A 2 -14.90 -8.74 10.84
CA LYS A 2 -15.96 -8.27 9.90
C LYS A 2 -16.63 -6.93 10.23
N VAL A 3 -16.41 -6.36 11.41
CA VAL A 3 -17.15 -5.17 11.91
C VAL A 3 -16.46 -3.84 11.58
N ILE A 4 -15.17 -3.87 11.16
CA ILE A 4 -14.36 -2.64 10.96
C ILE A 4 -14.39 -2.16 9.50
N TRP A 5 -14.41 -3.11 8.56
CA TRP A 5 -14.41 -2.87 7.13
C TRP A 5 -15.87 -2.75 6.63
N ASN A 6 -16.17 -1.71 5.85
CA ASN A 6 -17.52 -1.46 5.27
C ASN A 6 -18.66 -1.22 6.27
N LYS A 7 -18.39 -0.56 7.40
CA LYS A 7 -19.45 0.01 8.26
C LYS A 7 -20.14 1.16 7.54
N GLU A 8 -21.48 1.22 7.55
CA GLU A 8 -22.28 2.26 6.86
C GLU A 8 -21.90 3.69 7.30
N ASN A 9 -21.74 3.91 8.60
CA ASN A 9 -21.29 5.19 9.18
C ASN A 9 -19.98 4.98 9.94
N PRO A 10 -18.84 4.89 9.22
CA PRO A 10 -17.57 4.64 9.86
C PRO A 10 -17.02 5.95 10.45
N ALA A 11 -16.44 5.87 11.65
CA ALA A 11 -15.79 7.03 12.28
C ALA A 11 -14.47 7.43 11.60
N ILE A 12 -13.85 6.48 10.89
CA ILE A 12 -12.66 6.67 10.07
C ILE A 12 -13.05 6.22 8.67
N ASP A 13 -12.84 7.06 7.66
CA ASP A 13 -13.17 6.70 6.28
C ASP A 13 -12.29 5.54 5.76
N GLN A 14 -12.72 4.95 4.64
CA GLN A 14 -12.14 3.72 4.12
C GLN A 14 -10.69 3.91 3.62
N LYS A 15 -10.41 5.04 2.97
CA LYS A 15 -9.11 5.48 2.50
C LYS A 15 -8.12 5.63 3.66
N THR A 16 -8.52 6.32 4.73
CA THR A 16 -7.70 6.51 5.94
C THR A 16 -7.40 5.18 6.64
N LYS A 17 -8.36 4.25 6.71
CA LYS A 17 -8.12 2.90 7.25
C LYS A 17 -7.04 2.14 6.48
N TYR A 18 -7.04 2.23 5.15
CA TYR A 18 -6.01 1.58 4.34
C TYR A 18 -4.64 2.20 4.58
N LEU A 19 -4.53 3.53 4.70
CA LEU A 19 -3.27 4.20 5.04
C LEU A 19 -2.74 3.76 6.42
N PHE A 20 -3.61 3.68 7.44
CA PHE A 20 -3.22 3.20 8.76
C PHE A 20 -2.82 1.72 8.75
N SER A 21 -3.56 0.88 8.03
CA SER A 21 -3.25 -0.55 7.87
C SER A 21 -1.91 -0.75 7.15
N LEU A 22 -1.63 0.04 6.11
CA LEU A 22 -0.36 0.09 5.40
C LEU A 22 0.78 0.49 6.35
N ALA A 23 0.67 1.63 7.03
CA ALA A 23 1.70 2.13 7.94
C ALA A 23 2.01 1.14 9.07
N ASN A 24 0.97 0.55 9.68
CA ASN A 24 1.11 -0.45 10.71
C ASN A 24 1.76 -1.75 10.18
N ALA A 25 1.43 -2.15 8.95
CA ALA A 25 2.08 -3.30 8.31
C ALA A 25 3.57 -3.04 8.03
N VAL A 26 3.95 -1.83 7.64
CA VAL A 26 5.37 -1.44 7.50
C VAL A 26 6.09 -1.51 8.84
N GLY A 27 5.53 -0.89 9.88
CA GLY A 27 6.12 -0.95 11.23
C GLY A 27 6.21 -2.36 11.82
N GLY A 28 5.37 -3.29 11.35
CA GLY A 28 5.44 -4.71 11.69
C GLY A 28 6.29 -5.57 10.75
N HIS A 29 7.08 -4.96 9.85
CA HIS A 29 7.89 -5.64 8.83
C HIS A 29 7.10 -6.59 7.90
N ARG A 30 5.81 -6.31 7.67
CA ARG A 30 4.91 -7.11 6.84
C ARG A 30 4.74 -6.49 5.45
N CYS A 31 5.83 -6.36 4.70
CA CYS A 31 5.83 -5.66 3.41
C CYS A 31 4.76 -6.21 2.43
N ARG A 32 4.50 -7.52 2.40
CA ARG A 32 3.41 -8.09 1.56
C ARG A 32 2.02 -7.56 1.95
N GLN A 33 1.76 -7.44 3.26
CA GLN A 33 0.51 -6.86 3.75
C GLN A 33 0.46 -5.37 3.40
N ALA A 34 1.54 -4.64 3.64
CA ALA A 34 1.61 -3.22 3.28
C ALA A 34 1.35 -2.99 1.78
N THR A 35 1.91 -3.82 0.90
CA THR A 35 1.65 -3.77 -0.54
C THR A 35 0.16 -3.93 -0.87
N ARG A 36 -0.54 -4.89 -0.26
CA ARG A 36 -1.98 -5.07 -0.47
C ARG A 36 -2.79 -3.86 -0.03
N GLU A 37 -2.43 -3.29 1.12
CA GLU A 37 -3.12 -2.10 1.64
C GLU A 37 -2.84 -0.88 0.78
N LEU A 38 -1.64 -0.73 0.20
CA LEU A 38 -1.33 0.30 -0.80
C LEU A 38 -2.21 0.15 -2.05
N VAL A 39 -2.34 -1.06 -2.60
CA VAL A 39 -3.20 -1.30 -3.78
C VAL A 39 -4.66 -0.90 -3.47
N LYS A 40 -5.17 -1.27 -2.29
CA LYS A 40 -6.52 -0.90 -1.86
C LYS A 40 -6.66 0.60 -1.63
N ALA A 41 -5.68 1.23 -0.98
CA ALA A 41 -5.69 2.66 -0.70
C ALA A 41 -5.71 3.47 -2.01
N TYR A 42 -4.88 3.11 -2.98
CA TYR A 42 -4.85 3.77 -4.28
C TYR A 42 -6.16 3.58 -5.05
N ALA A 43 -6.74 2.37 -5.02
CA ALA A 43 -8.07 2.12 -5.61
C ALA A 43 -9.18 2.94 -4.94
N ASP A 44 -9.04 3.28 -3.66
CA ASP A 44 -9.98 4.09 -2.87
C ASP A 44 -9.66 5.61 -2.94
N GLY A 45 -8.75 6.01 -3.83
CA GLY A 45 -8.49 7.42 -4.13
C GLY A 45 -7.38 8.08 -3.29
N VAL A 46 -6.47 7.30 -2.71
CA VAL A 46 -5.18 7.86 -2.26
C VAL A 46 -4.40 8.42 -3.45
N THR A 47 -3.89 9.64 -3.32
CA THR A 47 -3.11 10.32 -4.35
C THR A 47 -1.61 10.02 -4.21
N VAL A 48 -0.85 10.36 -5.26
CA VAL A 48 0.62 10.24 -5.21
C VAL A 48 1.20 11.14 -4.12
N GLU A 49 0.65 12.34 -3.93
CA GLU A 49 1.11 13.31 -2.92
C GLU A 49 0.93 12.76 -1.50
N GLU A 50 -0.21 12.13 -1.21
CA GLU A 50 -0.43 11.47 0.09
C GLU A 50 0.51 10.28 0.31
N LEU A 51 0.84 9.54 -0.75
CA LEU A 51 1.86 8.48 -0.67
C LEU A 51 3.25 9.06 -0.45
N ASP A 52 3.61 10.14 -1.14
CA ASP A 52 4.89 10.83 -0.98
C ASP A 52 5.11 11.27 0.48
N GLU A 53 4.08 11.86 1.09
CA GLU A 53 4.10 12.20 2.52
C GLU A 53 4.23 10.95 3.40
N LEU A 54 3.47 9.89 3.13
CA LEU A 54 3.54 8.66 3.93
C LEU A 54 4.91 7.97 3.85
N PHE A 55 5.51 7.86 2.67
CA PHE A 55 6.85 7.29 2.53
C PHE A 55 7.92 8.18 3.18
N SER A 56 7.74 9.50 3.14
CA SER A 56 8.59 10.44 3.89
C SER A 56 8.47 10.22 5.40
N LEU A 57 7.27 9.95 5.91
CA LEU A 57 7.06 9.58 7.31
C LEU A 57 7.72 8.24 7.68
N PHE A 58 7.83 7.27 6.76
CA PHE A 58 8.61 6.06 7.01
C PHE A 58 10.10 6.34 7.16
N VAL A 59 10.67 7.18 6.29
CA VAL A 59 12.06 7.63 6.41
C VAL A 59 12.26 8.37 7.74
N TRP A 60 11.35 9.27 8.09
CA TRP A 60 11.42 10.05 9.33
C TRP A 60 11.34 9.17 10.59
N ASN A 61 10.38 8.24 10.64
CA ASN A 61 10.11 7.44 11.84
C ASN A 61 11.06 6.25 12.03
N GLN A 62 11.54 5.65 10.94
CA GLN A 62 12.34 4.42 10.99
C GLN A 62 13.81 4.66 10.59
N GLY A 63 14.13 5.84 10.07
CA GLY A 63 15.46 6.23 9.63
C GLY A 63 15.75 5.84 8.18
N ALA A 64 16.57 6.67 7.51
CA ALA A 64 16.95 6.47 6.11
C ALA A 64 17.69 5.15 5.85
N GLY A 65 18.50 4.67 6.80
CA GLY A 65 19.20 3.39 6.70
C GLY A 65 18.24 2.21 6.64
N HIS A 66 17.24 2.19 7.52
CA HIS A 66 16.20 1.15 7.52
C HIS A 66 15.35 1.22 6.25
N PHE A 67 14.99 2.43 5.82
CA PHE A 67 14.27 2.61 4.56
C PHE A 67 15.05 2.02 3.39
N ALA A 68 16.35 2.33 3.29
CA ALA A 68 17.20 1.86 2.20
C ALA A 68 17.40 0.34 2.20
N SER A 69 17.47 -0.31 3.37
CA SER A 69 17.71 -1.76 3.46
C SER A 69 16.44 -2.59 3.37
N GLU A 70 15.31 -2.13 3.95
CA GLU A 70 14.10 -2.96 4.08
C GLU A 70 12.96 -2.51 3.17
N ILE A 71 12.74 -1.19 3.04
CA ILE A 71 11.56 -0.65 2.34
C ILE A 71 11.85 -0.45 0.86
N ALA A 72 12.95 0.22 0.52
CA ALA A 72 13.32 0.51 -0.87
C ALA A 72 13.43 -0.74 -1.77
N PRO A 73 14.02 -1.88 -1.33
CA PRO A 73 14.05 -3.09 -2.14
C PRO A 73 12.75 -3.92 -2.09
N SER A 74 11.74 -3.47 -1.34
CA SER A 74 10.50 -4.23 -1.15
C SER A 74 9.50 -4.08 -2.29
N GLN A 75 8.55 -5.01 -2.34
CA GLN A 75 7.42 -4.94 -3.26
C GLN A 75 6.47 -3.77 -2.97
N LEU A 76 6.47 -3.25 -1.74
CA LEU A 76 5.69 -2.07 -1.37
C LEU A 76 6.22 -0.83 -2.11
N PHE A 77 7.54 -0.62 -2.06
CA PHE A 77 8.15 0.53 -2.74
C PHE A 77 8.08 0.38 -4.27
N ALA A 78 8.24 -0.84 -4.78
CA ALA A 78 8.02 -1.10 -6.21
C ALA A 78 6.59 -0.78 -6.68
N ALA A 79 5.57 -1.09 -5.87
CA ALA A 79 4.18 -0.74 -6.20
C ALA A 79 3.95 0.78 -6.17
N TYR A 80 4.51 1.48 -5.18
CA TYR A 80 4.49 2.94 -5.12
C TYR A 80 5.17 3.59 -6.34
N GLN A 81 6.37 3.13 -6.71
CA GLN A 81 7.07 3.62 -7.90
C GLN A 81 6.27 3.39 -9.18
N LEU A 82 5.61 2.23 -9.32
CA LEU A 82 4.75 1.97 -10.47
C LEU A 82 3.60 2.99 -10.57
N ILE A 83 2.96 3.34 -9.45
CA ILE A 83 1.91 4.38 -9.44
C ILE A 83 2.50 5.69 -9.97
N LYS A 84 3.61 6.15 -9.38
CA LYS A 84 4.25 7.43 -9.76
C LYS A 84 4.59 7.47 -11.23
N THR A 85 5.29 6.45 -11.73
CA THR A 85 5.69 6.39 -13.14
C THR A 85 4.50 6.42 -14.10
N LEU A 86 3.40 5.74 -13.75
CA LEU A 86 2.21 5.72 -14.61
C LEU A 86 1.45 7.05 -14.58
N GLU A 87 1.26 7.65 -13.41
CA GLU A 87 0.59 8.96 -13.31
C GLU A 87 1.44 10.08 -13.93
N GLU A 88 2.77 10.09 -13.73
CA GLU A 88 3.70 11.03 -14.37
C GLU A 88 3.70 10.90 -15.90
N ALA A 89 3.48 9.68 -16.42
CA ALA A 89 3.31 9.42 -17.85
C ALA A 89 1.91 9.79 -18.38
N GLY A 90 1.06 10.42 -17.56
CA GLY A 90 -0.30 10.84 -17.93
C GLY A 90 -1.30 9.69 -18.08
N GLN A 91 -0.98 8.49 -17.56
CA GLN A 91 -1.90 7.36 -17.62
C GLN A 91 -3.07 7.57 -16.65
N SER A 92 -4.24 7.06 -17.04
CA SER A 92 -5.42 7.14 -16.17
C SER A 92 -5.23 6.33 -14.88
N ARG A 93 -5.83 6.81 -13.77
CA ARG A 93 -5.87 6.08 -12.49
C ARG A 93 -6.44 4.67 -12.65
N THR A 94 -7.47 4.48 -13.48
CA THR A 94 -8.06 3.17 -13.75
C THR A 94 -7.04 2.22 -14.38
N PHE A 95 -6.22 2.72 -15.31
CA PHE A 95 -5.12 1.95 -15.91
C PHE A 95 -4.06 1.61 -14.86
N ALA A 96 -3.61 2.58 -14.08
CA ALA A 96 -2.62 2.36 -13.02
C ALA A 96 -3.10 1.34 -11.97
N ALA A 97 -4.37 1.44 -11.54
CA ALA A 97 -4.98 0.51 -10.60
C ALA A 97 -5.05 -0.92 -11.17
N LYS A 98 -5.34 -1.08 -12.47
CA LYS A 98 -5.30 -2.38 -13.14
C LYS A 98 -3.89 -2.97 -13.14
N GLN A 99 -2.89 -2.18 -13.53
CA GLN A 99 -1.49 -2.63 -13.55
C GLN A 99 -0.99 -3.02 -12.15
N LEU A 100 -1.40 -2.27 -11.12
CA LEU A 100 -1.14 -2.60 -9.72
C LEU A 100 -1.76 -3.92 -9.31
N LEU A 101 -3.04 -4.14 -9.63
CA LEU A 101 -3.73 -5.36 -9.27
C LEU A 101 -3.12 -6.59 -9.94
N GLU A 102 -2.72 -6.47 -11.21
CA GLU A 102 -2.07 -7.56 -11.95
C GLU A 102 -0.69 -7.91 -11.38
N LYS A 103 0.09 -6.90 -10.99
CA LYS A 103 1.48 -7.10 -10.52
C LYS A 103 1.59 -7.37 -9.03
N PHE A 104 0.68 -6.82 -8.22
CA PHE A 104 0.78 -6.77 -6.76
C PHE A 104 -0.52 -7.13 -6.03
N GLY A 105 -1.54 -7.62 -6.74
CA GLY A 105 -2.78 -8.07 -6.13
C GLY A 105 -2.60 -9.33 -5.26
N GLU A 106 -3.62 -9.65 -4.48
CA GLU A 106 -3.59 -10.78 -3.52
C GLU A 106 -3.41 -12.16 -4.18
N LYS A 107 -3.61 -12.24 -5.50
CA LYS A 107 -3.42 -13.47 -6.29
C LYS A 107 -2.00 -13.64 -6.81
N THR A 108 -1.15 -12.62 -6.69
CA THR A 108 0.26 -12.70 -7.12
C THR A 108 1.04 -13.56 -6.11
N PRO A 109 1.81 -14.59 -6.52
CA PRO A 109 2.48 -15.52 -5.60
C PRO A 109 3.36 -14.83 -4.56
N GLN A 110 3.97 -13.70 -4.92
CA GLN A 110 4.83 -12.96 -3.99
C GLN A 110 4.05 -12.14 -2.96
N VAL A 111 2.78 -11.83 -3.21
CA VAL A 111 1.88 -11.01 -2.35
C VAL A 111 0.75 -11.84 -1.72
N ALA A 112 0.59 -13.10 -2.13
CA ALA A 112 -0.47 -13.98 -1.65
C ALA A 112 -0.41 -14.21 -0.13
N MET A 113 -1.58 -14.32 0.49
CA MET A 113 -1.72 -14.69 1.89
C MET A 113 -1.30 -16.16 2.05
N GLN A 114 -0.27 -16.44 2.85
CA GLN A 114 -0.13 -17.79 3.38
C GLN A 114 -1.32 -18.01 4.31
N ARG A 115 -2.17 -18.99 3.99
CA ARG A 115 -3.21 -19.44 4.93
C ARG A 115 -2.46 -20.02 6.13
N GLU A 116 -2.47 -19.33 7.25
CA GLU A 116 -2.16 -19.97 8.53
C GLU A 116 -3.24 -21.04 8.73
N SER A 117 -2.82 -22.30 8.70
CA SER A 117 -3.62 -23.44 9.10
C SER A 117 -4.03 -23.21 10.56
N VAL A 118 -5.31 -22.97 10.78
CA VAL A 118 -5.93 -23.00 12.12
C VAL A 118 -5.85 -24.42 12.67
#